data_AF-A0A3D5CHK7-F1
#
_entry.id   AF-A0A3D5CHK7-F1
#
_cell.length_a   1.000
_cell.length_b   1.000
_cell.length_c   1.000
_cell.angle_alpha   90.00
_cell.angle_beta   90.00
_cell.angle_gamma   90.00
#
_symmetry.space_group_name_H-M   'P 1'
#
loop_
_entity.id
_entity.type
_entity.pdbx_description
1 polymer ?
#
loop_
_entity_poly.entity_id
_entity_poly.type
_entity_poly.pdbx_seq_one_letter_code
_entity_poly.pdbx_strand_id
1 'polypeptide(L)'
;MPADLFTAFDAYERAILANDLDALDAAFAPGEGTIRADGAGLLVGHDAISAFRVTRGGVAPRTIERLEYRPLGPDIALLVAESRFHGGGRGIQTQVWQRIDGQWLITAAHVTPRTPAFDRSIWRSVGDPLWQGAWEGPLAGLTVAVKDLFALTGFRIGAGNPTYLREARAEKTTAPALADLIRAGASVRGLARTDEFAYSIAGDNAHYGTPPNAALPGALPGGSSSGAASAVALGQADVGLATDTAGSIRVPASYQGLWGLRTTHGLVPRQGVLPLAQSFDTVGWLTRDGATLQRVAEWCLSYDGSDSTESVYGESGDDLPWRFLVPDEVVDAADAATREVFDSLVARLAASDDPPRLGRIEIGDLDEYVAPFRTVQGAEAWRNNGEWLREHPGAVGPAVAERFRLAASVSPAAEADARGALAPLRESLHHLVRDAVLLLPTAPGPAPSRTADPGEIDATRLATLRMTTPAAVAGLPAISIPLLTVRSPLGAAPVGVCLVSRAGTDIALVRLARRLAALVSTDLSGRTP
;
A
#
# COMPACT_ATOMS: atom_id res chain seq x y z
N MET A 1 -9.66 32.45 -6.80
CA MET A 1 -10.99 32.57 -6.17
C MET A 1 -11.04 33.90 -5.41
N PRO A 2 -12.20 34.59 -5.35
CA PRO A 2 -12.38 35.76 -4.49
C PRO A 2 -12.00 35.49 -3.03
N ALA A 3 -11.33 36.44 -2.37
CA ALA A 3 -10.83 36.26 -1.00
C ALA A 3 -11.97 36.06 0.03
N ASP A 4 -13.09 36.74 -0.17
CA ASP A 4 -14.28 36.62 0.66
C ASP A 4 -14.97 35.24 0.49
N LEU A 5 -15.01 34.69 -0.72
CA LEU A 5 -15.49 33.33 -0.97
C LEU A 5 -14.59 32.28 -0.28
N PHE A 6 -13.26 32.46 -0.37
CA PHE A 6 -12.34 31.58 0.34
C PHE A 6 -12.54 31.64 1.86
N THR A 7 -12.75 32.85 2.40
CA THR A 7 -13.02 33.05 3.84
C THR A 7 -14.31 32.34 4.26
N ALA A 8 -15.38 32.43 3.46
CA ALA A 8 -16.64 31.73 3.73
C ALA A 8 -16.48 30.21 3.67
N PHE A 9 -15.76 29.71 2.67
CA PHE A 9 -15.42 28.29 2.54
C PHE A 9 -14.61 27.77 3.74
N ASP A 10 -13.57 28.50 4.15
CA ASP A 10 -12.70 28.16 5.26
C ASP A 10 -13.44 28.19 6.61
N ALA A 11 -14.34 29.14 6.81
CA ALA A 11 -15.25 29.16 7.95
C ALA A 11 -16.18 27.93 7.97
N TYR A 12 -16.75 27.55 6.83
CA TYR A 12 -17.56 26.35 6.69
C TYR A 12 -16.78 25.08 7.02
N GLU A 13 -15.53 24.94 6.54
CA GLU A 13 -14.69 23.78 6.86
C GLU A 13 -14.33 23.69 8.34
N ARG A 14 -14.01 24.82 8.99
CA ARG A 14 -13.81 24.85 10.45
C ARG A 14 -15.07 24.41 11.20
N ALA A 15 -16.24 24.87 10.77
CA ALA A 15 -17.51 24.48 11.38
C ALA A 15 -17.79 22.98 11.22
N ILE A 16 -17.42 22.36 10.09
CA ILE A 16 -17.49 20.90 9.90
C ILE A 16 -16.65 20.18 10.95
N LEU A 17 -15.39 20.59 11.11
CA LEU A 17 -14.44 19.92 12.00
C LEU A 17 -14.78 20.13 13.48
N ALA A 18 -15.32 21.30 13.83
CA ALA A 18 -15.78 21.62 15.18
C ALA A 18 -17.17 21.01 15.50
N ASN A 19 -17.86 20.44 14.50
CA ASN A 19 -19.26 20.04 14.59
C ASN A 19 -20.19 21.18 15.07
N ASP A 20 -19.92 22.40 14.59
CA ASP A 20 -20.69 23.60 14.89
C ASP A 20 -21.94 23.65 13.99
N LEU A 21 -23.06 23.12 14.51
CA LEU A 21 -24.29 22.96 13.74
C LEU A 21 -24.89 24.31 13.31
N ASP A 22 -24.78 25.36 14.14
CA ASP A 22 -25.34 26.68 13.86
C ASP A 22 -24.57 27.36 12.72
N ALA A 23 -23.23 27.33 12.77
CA ALA A 23 -22.41 27.88 11.69
C ALA A 23 -22.58 27.10 10.36
N LEU A 24 -22.78 25.78 10.45
CA LEU A 24 -23.04 24.94 9.28
C LEU A 24 -24.41 25.20 8.64
N ASP A 25 -25.41 25.51 9.46
CA ASP A 25 -26.74 25.85 9.02
C ASP A 25 -26.78 27.23 8.34
N ALA A 26 -26.10 28.21 8.96
CA ALA A 26 -25.96 29.56 8.43
C ALA A 26 -25.17 29.64 7.12
N ALA A 27 -24.35 28.63 6.81
CA ALA A 27 -23.60 28.57 5.55
C ALA A 27 -24.45 28.16 4.34
N PHE A 28 -25.68 27.65 4.55
CA PHE A 28 -26.58 27.25 3.46
C PHE A 28 -27.58 28.35 3.15
N ALA A 29 -27.90 28.52 1.87
CA ALA A 29 -28.90 29.50 1.45
C ALA A 29 -30.29 29.11 2.00
N PRO A 30 -31.09 30.08 2.48
CA PRO A 30 -32.44 29.82 2.93
C PRO A 30 -33.36 29.47 1.75
N GLY A 31 -34.45 28.75 2.05
CA GLY A 31 -35.55 28.49 1.11
C GLY A 31 -35.56 27.10 0.48
N GLU A 32 -36.61 26.84 -0.30
CA GLU A 32 -36.94 25.52 -0.85
C GLU A 32 -36.03 25.05 -1.99
N GLY A 33 -35.30 25.99 -2.62
CA GLY A 33 -34.42 25.70 -3.76
C GLY A 33 -33.04 25.16 -3.39
N THR A 34 -32.66 25.21 -2.11
CA THR A 34 -31.34 24.77 -1.65
C THR A 34 -31.27 23.25 -1.59
N ILE A 35 -30.21 22.65 -2.14
CA ILE A 35 -30.08 21.20 -2.21
C ILE A 35 -28.80 20.68 -1.56
N ARG A 36 -28.91 19.50 -0.95
CA ARG A 36 -27.75 18.73 -0.48
C ARG A 36 -27.95 17.25 -0.80
N ALA A 37 -26.95 16.63 -1.40
CA ALA A 37 -26.92 15.20 -1.65
C ALA A 37 -25.66 14.54 -1.08
N ASP A 38 -25.78 13.26 -0.77
CA ASP A 38 -24.67 12.35 -0.52
C ASP A 38 -25.07 10.91 -0.92
N GLY A 39 -24.28 9.92 -0.54
CA GLY A 39 -24.56 8.51 -0.84
C GLY A 39 -25.85 7.96 -0.21
N ALA A 40 -26.46 8.66 0.76
CA ALA A 40 -27.71 8.23 1.40
C ALA A 40 -28.97 8.84 0.76
N GLY A 41 -28.84 9.90 -0.05
CA GLY A 41 -29.97 10.49 -0.77
C GLY A 41 -29.82 11.98 -1.07
N LEU A 42 -30.93 12.59 -1.52
CA LEU A 42 -31.07 14.00 -1.84
C LEU A 42 -32.01 14.68 -0.84
N LEU A 43 -31.58 15.81 -0.30
CA LEU A 43 -32.36 16.73 0.52
C LEU A 43 -32.60 18.02 -0.29
N VAL A 44 -33.83 18.50 -0.26
CA VAL A 44 -34.27 19.72 -0.94
C VAL A 44 -34.96 20.62 0.08
N GLY A 45 -34.57 21.88 0.13
CA GLY A 45 -34.98 22.88 1.12
C GLY A 45 -34.01 22.99 2.30
N HIS A 46 -33.77 24.23 2.75
CA HIS A 46 -32.91 24.55 3.90
C HIS A 46 -33.32 23.78 5.16
N ASP A 47 -34.60 23.83 5.56
CA ASP A 47 -35.11 23.13 6.75
C ASP A 47 -34.82 21.62 6.76
N ALA A 48 -34.94 20.96 5.60
CA ALA A 48 -34.64 19.53 5.46
C ALA A 48 -33.15 19.24 5.67
N ILE A 49 -32.29 20.15 5.23
CA ILE A 49 -30.83 20.08 5.43
C ILE A 49 -30.48 20.32 6.90
N SER A 50 -31.09 21.33 7.54
CA SER A 50 -30.92 21.65 8.96
C SER A 50 -31.32 20.46 9.85
N ALA A 51 -32.51 19.92 9.61
CA ALA A 51 -33.03 18.76 10.35
C ALA A 51 -32.11 17.54 10.22
N PHE A 52 -31.61 17.26 9.00
CA PHE A 52 -30.63 16.19 8.80
C PHE A 52 -29.36 16.42 9.62
N ARG A 53 -28.84 17.66 9.67
CA ARG A 53 -27.57 17.96 10.36
C ARG A 53 -27.64 17.69 11.86
N VAL A 54 -28.77 17.96 12.49
CA VAL A 54 -29.00 17.65 13.93
C VAL A 54 -28.86 16.16 14.21
N THR A 55 -29.22 15.30 13.25
CA THR A 55 -29.14 13.84 13.40
C THR A 55 -27.76 13.25 13.09
N ARG A 56 -26.83 14.05 12.55
CA ARG A 56 -25.53 13.58 12.09
C ARG A 56 -24.50 13.63 13.21
N GLY A 57 -23.67 12.58 13.32
CA GLY A 57 -22.45 12.61 14.13
C GLY A 57 -21.35 13.48 13.52
N GLY A 58 -20.31 13.74 14.31
CA GLY A 58 -19.14 14.50 13.86
C GLY A 58 -18.43 13.86 12.66
N VAL A 59 -17.71 14.68 11.90
CA VAL A 59 -16.91 14.23 10.76
C VAL A 59 -15.54 13.75 11.24
N ALA A 60 -15.09 12.60 10.73
CA ALA A 60 -13.75 12.10 11.02
C ALA A 60 -12.67 13.14 10.66
N PRO A 61 -11.61 13.32 11.47
CA PRO A 61 -10.58 14.31 11.21
C PRO A 61 -10.03 14.22 9.79
N ARG A 62 -9.93 15.36 9.09
CA ARG A 62 -9.44 15.45 7.71
C ARG A 62 -8.77 16.80 7.43
N THR A 63 -7.99 16.88 6.36
CA THR A 63 -7.43 18.11 5.81
C THR A 63 -7.86 18.30 4.36
N ILE A 64 -8.02 19.53 3.89
CA ILE A 64 -8.24 19.83 2.47
C ILE A 64 -6.89 19.80 1.77
N GLU A 65 -6.73 18.90 0.79
CA GLU A 65 -5.49 18.81 0.01
C GLU A 65 -5.57 19.55 -1.31
N ARG A 66 -6.79 19.69 -1.85
CA ARG A 66 -7.02 20.36 -3.13
C ARG A 66 -8.35 21.09 -3.10
N LEU A 67 -8.36 22.29 -3.68
CA LEU A 67 -9.56 23.10 -3.85
C LEU A 67 -9.58 23.67 -5.27
N GLU A 68 -10.53 23.22 -6.06
CA GLU A 68 -10.78 23.71 -7.42
C GLU A 68 -11.89 24.76 -7.40
N TYR A 69 -11.64 25.89 -8.06
CA TYR A 69 -12.58 26.99 -8.22
C TYR A 69 -12.97 27.16 -9.69
N ARG A 70 -14.26 27.26 -9.98
CA ARG A 70 -14.78 27.63 -11.31
C ARG A 70 -15.87 28.69 -11.17
N PRO A 71 -15.71 29.91 -11.73
CA PRO A 71 -16.80 30.87 -11.76
C PRO A 71 -17.91 30.38 -12.68
N LEU A 72 -19.17 30.48 -12.23
CA LEU A 72 -20.35 30.19 -13.05
C LEU A 72 -21.10 31.48 -13.45
N GLY A 73 -20.86 32.57 -12.71
CA GLY A 73 -21.37 33.92 -12.99
C GLY A 73 -20.72 34.96 -12.06
N PRO A 74 -21.12 36.24 -12.14
CA PRO A 74 -20.55 37.32 -11.33
C PRO A 74 -20.59 37.06 -9.81
N ASP A 75 -21.64 36.37 -9.37
CA ASP A 75 -21.93 36.10 -7.96
C ASP A 75 -22.25 34.61 -7.72
N ILE A 76 -21.75 33.73 -8.61
CA ILE A 76 -21.99 32.28 -8.52
C ILE A 76 -20.68 31.55 -8.84
N ALA A 77 -20.30 30.61 -7.98
CA ALA A 77 -19.08 29.82 -8.15
C ALA A 77 -19.31 28.36 -7.80
N LEU A 78 -18.61 27.48 -8.51
CA LEU A 78 -18.45 26.07 -8.16
C LEU A 78 -17.12 25.90 -7.42
N LEU A 79 -17.18 25.31 -6.24
CA LEU A 79 -16.03 24.82 -5.50
C LEU A 79 -16.05 23.29 -5.46
N VAL A 80 -14.93 22.65 -5.79
CA VAL A 80 -14.73 21.21 -5.59
C VAL A 80 -13.51 21.04 -4.68
N ALA A 81 -13.73 20.55 -3.46
CA ALA A 81 -12.66 20.30 -2.51
C ALA A 81 -12.46 18.79 -2.32
N GLU A 82 -11.20 18.38 -2.31
CA GLU A 82 -10.75 17.02 -2.02
C GLU A 82 -10.10 17.02 -0.64
N SER A 83 -10.60 16.17 0.26
CA SER A 83 -10.06 16.01 1.60
C SER A 83 -9.29 14.70 1.72
N ARG A 84 -8.21 14.70 2.51
CA ARG A 84 -7.56 13.50 3.02
C ARG A 84 -7.93 13.28 4.48
N PHE A 85 -8.45 12.11 4.81
CA PHE A 85 -8.75 11.75 6.20
C PHE A 85 -7.49 11.28 6.90
N HIS A 86 -7.32 11.63 8.17
CA HIS A 86 -6.19 11.15 8.99
C HIS A 86 -6.21 9.62 9.13
N GLY A 87 -7.41 9.04 9.20
CA GLY A 87 -7.62 7.59 9.20
C GLY A 87 -7.43 6.92 7.83
N GLY A 88 -7.03 7.63 6.78
CA GLY A 88 -6.89 7.12 5.40
C GLY A 88 -8.13 7.31 4.54
N GLY A 89 -7.95 7.21 3.21
CA GLY A 89 -8.98 7.50 2.22
C GLY A 89 -9.21 8.99 1.96
N ARG A 90 -10.05 9.27 0.96
CA ARG A 90 -10.36 10.61 0.48
C ARG A 90 -11.87 10.87 0.49
N GLY A 91 -12.24 12.14 0.61
CA GLY A 91 -13.61 12.60 0.47
C GLY A 91 -13.67 13.74 -0.54
N ILE A 92 -14.81 13.91 -1.19
CA ILE A 92 -15.03 15.00 -2.14
C ILE A 92 -16.25 15.79 -1.68
N GLN A 93 -16.16 17.10 -1.74
CA GLN A 93 -17.31 17.98 -1.64
C GLN A 93 -17.37 18.91 -2.85
N THR A 94 -18.52 18.90 -3.49
CA THR A 94 -18.83 19.77 -4.63
C THR A 94 -19.90 20.73 -4.18
N GLN A 95 -19.65 22.03 -4.27
CA GLN A 95 -20.55 23.06 -3.75
C GLN A 95 -20.73 24.16 -4.78
N VAL A 96 -21.98 24.55 -5.01
CA VAL A 96 -22.31 25.81 -5.67
C VAL A 96 -22.53 26.85 -4.58
N TRP A 97 -21.75 27.92 -4.66
CA TRP A 97 -21.82 29.08 -3.79
C TRP A 97 -22.42 30.24 -4.58
N GLN A 98 -23.37 30.94 -3.98
CA GLN A 98 -23.98 32.12 -4.55
C GLN A 98 -23.94 33.27 -3.55
N ARG A 99 -23.67 34.49 -4.03
CA ARG A 99 -23.78 35.68 -3.19
C ARG A 99 -25.24 36.09 -3.08
N ILE A 100 -25.79 36.06 -1.87
CA ILE A 100 -27.15 36.43 -1.52
C ILE A 100 -27.04 37.47 -0.40
N ASP A 101 -27.63 38.65 -0.59
CA ASP A 101 -27.59 39.76 0.37
C ASP A 101 -26.17 40.12 0.86
N GLY A 102 -25.19 40.04 -0.05
CA GLY A 102 -23.79 40.35 0.22
C GLY A 102 -22.98 39.22 0.89
N GLN A 103 -23.60 38.07 1.17
CA GLN A 103 -22.95 36.91 1.78
C GLN A 103 -22.85 35.73 0.82
N TRP A 104 -21.74 34.99 0.85
CA TRP A 104 -21.59 33.75 0.09
C TRP A 104 -22.26 32.60 0.83
N LEU A 105 -23.29 32.01 0.22
CA LEU A 105 -24.06 30.90 0.77
C LEU A 105 -24.05 29.70 -0.17
N ILE A 106 -24.08 28.49 0.39
CA ILE A 106 -24.15 27.25 -0.37
C ILE A 106 -25.59 27.03 -0.84
N THR A 107 -25.82 26.98 -2.14
CA THR A 107 -27.13 26.72 -2.76
C THR A 107 -27.28 25.27 -3.22
N ALA A 108 -26.17 24.61 -3.55
CA ALA A 108 -26.14 23.18 -3.84
C ALA A 108 -24.88 22.54 -3.27
N ALA A 109 -25.01 21.38 -2.65
CA ALA A 109 -23.87 20.58 -2.19
C ALA A 109 -24.03 19.10 -2.54
N HIS A 110 -22.96 18.47 -3.01
CA HIS A 110 -22.81 17.02 -3.06
C HIS A 110 -21.60 16.64 -2.20
N VAL A 111 -21.78 15.71 -1.27
CA VAL A 111 -20.68 15.18 -0.44
C VAL A 111 -20.51 13.70 -0.71
N THR A 112 -19.36 13.33 -1.25
CA THR A 112 -18.91 11.94 -1.32
C THR A 112 -18.03 11.69 -0.09
N PRO A 113 -18.53 10.97 0.93
CA PRO A 113 -17.71 10.61 2.07
C PRO A 113 -16.63 9.61 1.65
N ARG A 114 -15.80 9.23 2.61
CA ARG A 114 -14.85 8.14 2.45
C ARG A 114 -15.53 6.87 1.93
N THR A 115 -14.93 6.21 0.94
CA THR A 115 -15.50 5.03 0.24
C THR A 115 -15.99 3.95 1.23
N PRO A 116 -17.26 3.50 1.13
CA PRO A 116 -17.80 2.47 2.01
C PRO A 116 -17.04 1.15 1.87
N ALA A 117 -17.10 0.33 2.93
CA ALA A 117 -16.25 -0.85 3.08
C ALA A 117 -16.53 -2.00 2.09
N PHE A 118 -17.64 -2.00 1.35
CA PHE A 118 -17.98 -3.13 0.48
C PHE A 118 -17.61 -2.88 -0.99
N ASP A 119 -16.31 -2.89 -1.27
CA ASP A 119 -15.77 -3.08 -2.61
C ASP A 119 -15.29 -4.54 -2.76
N ARG A 120 -15.91 -5.30 -3.67
CA ARG A 120 -15.60 -6.73 -3.88
C ARG A 120 -14.26 -6.97 -4.57
N SER A 121 -13.69 -5.94 -5.20
CA SER A 121 -12.34 -5.97 -5.71
C SER A 121 -11.31 -5.86 -4.58
N ILE A 122 -11.64 -5.18 -3.47
CA ILE A 122 -10.79 -5.12 -2.27
C ILE A 122 -11.03 -6.35 -1.38
N TRP A 123 -12.28 -6.68 -1.10
CA TRP A 123 -12.64 -7.68 -0.08
C TRP A 123 -13.28 -8.91 -0.69
N ARG A 124 -12.81 -10.09 -0.28
CA ARG A 124 -13.58 -11.33 -0.41
C ARG A 124 -14.68 -11.39 0.66
N SER A 125 -14.31 -11.07 1.89
CA SER A 125 -15.20 -11.08 3.06
C SER A 125 -14.76 -9.96 3.98
N VAL A 126 -15.72 -9.21 4.52
CA VAL A 126 -15.46 -8.07 5.41
C VAL A 126 -16.53 -8.05 6.49
N GLY A 127 -16.15 -7.71 7.72
CA GLY A 127 -17.02 -7.60 8.88
C GLY A 127 -16.57 -6.48 9.80
N ASP A 128 -17.27 -6.27 10.92
CA ASP A 128 -16.97 -5.20 11.88
C ASP A 128 -16.92 -5.69 13.35
N PRO A 129 -15.86 -6.39 13.76
CA PRO A 129 -14.84 -7.04 12.91
C PRO A 129 -15.34 -8.35 12.30
N LEU A 130 -14.63 -8.88 11.29
CA LEU A 130 -14.86 -10.26 10.81
C LEU A 130 -14.40 -11.30 11.83
N TRP A 131 -13.30 -11.00 12.53
CA TRP A 131 -12.79 -11.81 13.63
C TRP A 131 -12.23 -10.90 14.73
N GLN A 132 -12.70 -11.10 15.95
CA GLN A 132 -12.31 -10.30 17.11
C GLN A 132 -10.89 -10.66 17.58
N GLY A 133 -10.03 -9.65 17.72
CA GLY A 133 -8.72 -9.76 18.36
C GLY A 133 -8.84 -9.89 19.87
N ALA A 134 -7.71 -10.13 20.56
CA ALA A 134 -7.66 -10.04 22.02
C ALA A 134 -8.15 -8.65 22.50
N TRP A 135 -8.75 -8.59 23.69
CA TRP A 135 -9.28 -7.34 24.25
C TRP A 135 -8.19 -6.37 24.71
N GLU A 136 -6.99 -6.90 24.95
CA GLU A 136 -5.82 -6.17 25.40
C GLU A 136 -4.61 -6.56 24.55
N GLY A 137 -3.57 -5.72 24.59
CA GLY A 137 -2.32 -5.94 23.87
C GLY A 137 -1.85 -4.69 23.12
N PRO A 138 -0.60 -4.70 22.62
CA PRO A 138 0.02 -3.50 22.05
C PRO A 138 -0.60 -3.07 20.72
N LEU A 139 -1.41 -3.91 20.08
CA LEU A 139 -2.15 -3.60 18.83
C LEU A 139 -3.66 -3.55 19.04
N ALA A 140 -4.13 -3.49 20.30
CA ALA A 140 -5.55 -3.32 20.61
C ALA A 140 -6.13 -2.08 19.90
N GLY A 141 -7.31 -2.25 19.32
CA GLY A 141 -8.01 -1.21 18.54
C GLY A 141 -7.56 -1.10 17.08
N LEU A 142 -6.48 -1.78 16.66
CA LEU A 142 -6.10 -1.83 15.25
C LEU A 142 -6.92 -2.88 14.49
N THR A 143 -7.13 -2.62 13.21
CA THR A 143 -7.83 -3.52 12.30
C THR A 143 -6.91 -4.07 11.19
N VAL A 144 -7.11 -5.33 10.81
CA VAL A 144 -6.24 -6.05 9.85
C VAL A 144 -6.99 -6.41 8.56
N ALA A 145 -6.44 -6.02 7.41
CA ALA A 145 -6.77 -6.55 6.10
C ALA A 145 -5.85 -7.74 5.80
N VAL A 146 -6.40 -8.95 5.74
CA VAL A 146 -5.61 -10.16 5.57
C VAL A 146 -5.62 -10.57 4.10
N LYS A 147 -4.47 -10.57 3.43
CA LYS A 147 -4.37 -11.09 2.06
C LYS A 147 -4.95 -12.51 1.98
N ASP A 148 -5.73 -12.80 0.94
CA ASP A 148 -6.48 -14.05 0.76
C ASP A 148 -5.61 -15.27 0.36
N LEU A 149 -4.49 -15.41 1.05
CA LEU A 149 -3.53 -16.54 1.02
C LEU A 149 -3.25 -17.09 2.42
N PHE A 150 -3.63 -16.36 3.48
CA PHE A 150 -3.41 -16.77 4.86
C PHE A 150 -4.60 -17.57 5.39
N ALA A 151 -4.31 -18.65 6.09
CA ALA A 151 -5.29 -19.44 6.78
C ALA A 151 -5.88 -18.66 7.95
N LEU A 152 -7.21 -18.64 8.03
CA LEU A 152 -7.97 -18.18 9.19
C LEU A 152 -8.97 -19.28 9.53
N THR A 153 -8.95 -19.77 10.77
CA THR A 153 -9.79 -20.88 11.21
C THR A 153 -11.26 -20.66 10.83
N GLY A 154 -11.88 -21.65 10.19
CA GLY A 154 -13.28 -21.59 9.74
C GLY A 154 -13.49 -20.91 8.38
N PHE A 155 -12.47 -20.29 7.79
CA PHE A 155 -12.53 -19.66 6.47
C PHE A 155 -11.71 -20.44 5.45
N ARG A 156 -12.10 -20.33 4.18
CA ARG A 156 -11.36 -20.93 3.04
C ARG A 156 -10.30 -19.95 2.55
N ILE A 157 -9.17 -20.45 2.05
CA ILE A 157 -8.23 -19.65 1.26
C ILE A 157 -8.79 -19.48 -0.15
N GLY A 158 -8.89 -18.24 -0.64
CA GLY A 158 -9.46 -17.95 -1.96
C GLY A 158 -8.44 -17.80 -3.09
N ALA A 159 -7.17 -17.53 -2.80
CA ALA A 159 -6.09 -17.44 -3.80
C ALA A 159 -6.34 -16.46 -4.96
N GLY A 160 -7.31 -15.55 -4.83
CA GLY A 160 -7.75 -14.71 -5.95
C GLY A 160 -8.37 -15.50 -7.11
N ASN A 161 -8.83 -16.73 -6.90
CA ASN A 161 -9.41 -17.59 -7.94
C ASN A 161 -10.77 -18.19 -7.49
N PRO A 162 -11.86 -17.98 -8.26
CA PRO A 162 -13.20 -18.44 -7.86
C PRO A 162 -13.39 -19.96 -7.94
N THR A 163 -12.70 -20.65 -8.83
CA THR A 163 -12.76 -22.12 -8.93
C THR A 163 -12.04 -22.75 -7.75
N TYR A 164 -10.81 -22.30 -7.46
CA TYR A 164 -10.04 -22.73 -6.29
C TYR A 164 -10.82 -22.51 -5.00
N LEU A 165 -11.39 -21.32 -4.80
CA LEU A 165 -12.19 -20.98 -3.60
C LEU A 165 -13.40 -21.91 -3.38
N ARG A 166 -14.04 -22.37 -4.48
CA ARG A 166 -15.24 -23.21 -4.42
C ARG A 166 -14.93 -24.59 -3.85
N GLU A 167 -13.77 -25.12 -4.21
CA GLU A 167 -13.25 -26.44 -3.82
C GLU A 167 -12.42 -26.40 -2.53
N ALA A 168 -11.86 -25.23 -2.20
CA ALA A 168 -11.09 -25.02 -0.99
C ALA A 168 -11.92 -25.39 0.26
N ARG A 169 -11.27 -26.10 1.18
CA ARG A 169 -11.85 -26.44 2.48
C ARG A 169 -11.65 -25.29 3.45
N ALA A 170 -12.53 -25.22 4.44
CA ALA A 170 -12.32 -24.28 5.54
C ALA A 170 -11.06 -24.71 6.33
N GLU A 171 -10.21 -23.74 6.64
CA GLU A 171 -8.99 -23.97 7.39
C GLU A 171 -9.30 -24.35 8.83
N LYS A 172 -8.55 -25.33 9.35
CA LYS A 172 -8.73 -25.82 10.73
C LYS A 172 -7.96 -25.01 11.76
N THR A 173 -6.96 -24.27 11.30
CA THR A 173 -6.04 -23.49 12.13
C THR A 173 -5.79 -22.14 11.47
N THR A 174 -5.47 -21.14 12.29
CA THR A 174 -5.07 -19.82 11.81
C THR A 174 -3.57 -19.81 11.56
N ALA A 175 -3.13 -19.18 10.47
CA ALA A 175 -1.71 -19.01 10.16
C ALA A 175 -1.00 -18.28 11.32
N PRO A 176 0.18 -18.73 11.77
CA PRO A 176 0.83 -18.15 12.95
C PRO A 176 1.08 -16.63 12.82
N ALA A 177 1.47 -16.16 11.63
CA ALA A 177 1.65 -14.74 11.35
C ALA A 177 0.36 -13.89 11.54
N LEU A 178 -0.82 -14.49 11.34
CA LEU A 178 -2.10 -13.84 11.64
C LEU A 178 -2.47 -14.00 13.12
N ALA A 179 -2.19 -15.16 13.71
CA ALA A 179 -2.45 -15.42 15.12
C ALA A 179 -1.69 -14.44 16.03
N ASP A 180 -0.44 -14.09 15.69
CA ASP A 180 0.34 -13.11 16.45
C ASP A 180 -0.33 -11.73 16.47
N LEU A 181 -0.87 -11.26 15.34
CA LEU A 181 -1.64 -10.01 15.28
C LEU A 181 -2.92 -10.08 16.13
N ILE A 182 -3.64 -11.18 16.06
CA ILE A 182 -4.87 -11.41 16.85
C ILE A 182 -4.56 -11.41 18.34
N ARG A 183 -3.50 -12.10 18.77
CA ARG A 183 -3.05 -12.13 20.17
C ARG A 183 -2.59 -10.76 20.66
N ALA A 184 -2.03 -9.93 19.78
CA ALA A 184 -1.67 -8.55 20.09
C ALA A 184 -2.86 -7.60 20.32
N GLY A 185 -4.08 -8.07 20.05
CA GLY A 185 -5.31 -7.29 20.15
C GLY A 185 -5.82 -6.71 18.82
N ALA A 186 -5.14 -6.95 17.70
CA ALA A 186 -5.62 -6.48 16.40
C ALA A 186 -6.79 -7.35 15.92
N SER A 187 -7.88 -6.72 15.47
CA SER A 187 -9.07 -7.44 14.97
C SER A 187 -9.03 -7.57 13.45
N VAL A 188 -9.44 -8.72 12.91
CA VAL A 188 -9.50 -8.92 11.46
C VAL A 188 -10.69 -8.16 10.92
N ARG A 189 -10.45 -7.15 10.08
CA ARG A 189 -11.50 -6.46 9.34
C ARG A 189 -12.07 -7.36 8.24
N GLY A 190 -11.20 -8.06 7.53
CA GLY A 190 -11.61 -8.88 6.41
C GLY A 190 -10.48 -9.63 5.72
N LEU A 191 -10.91 -10.47 4.78
CA LEU A 191 -10.06 -11.25 3.88
C LEU A 191 -10.02 -10.48 2.55
N ALA A 192 -8.87 -9.92 2.23
CA ALA A 192 -8.65 -9.00 1.12
C ALA A 192 -8.14 -9.73 -0.13
N ARG A 193 -8.59 -9.30 -1.31
CA ARG A 193 -8.20 -9.87 -2.60
C ARG A 193 -6.70 -9.74 -2.86
N THR A 194 -6.24 -10.61 -3.72
CA THR A 194 -4.86 -10.73 -4.18
C THR A 194 -4.86 -10.93 -5.68
N ASP A 195 -3.74 -10.65 -6.33
CA ASP A 195 -3.47 -11.20 -7.66
C ASP A 195 -3.57 -12.72 -7.56
N GLU A 196 -4.11 -13.34 -8.59
CA GLU A 196 -4.40 -14.77 -8.64
C GLU A 196 -3.12 -15.61 -8.38
N PHE A 197 -3.20 -16.49 -7.37
CA PHE A 197 -2.08 -17.28 -6.82
C PHE A 197 -0.83 -16.45 -6.42
N ALA A 198 -1.00 -15.14 -6.17
CA ALA A 198 0.08 -14.18 -6.02
C ALA A 198 1.06 -14.10 -7.20
N TYR A 199 0.74 -14.67 -8.37
CA TYR A 199 1.68 -14.79 -9.49
C TYR A 199 1.68 -13.55 -10.41
N SER A 200 1.69 -12.35 -9.82
CA SER A 200 1.79 -11.06 -10.50
C SER A 200 2.21 -9.97 -9.49
N ILE A 201 2.51 -8.77 -10.00
CA ILE A 201 2.78 -7.57 -9.20
C ILE A 201 1.97 -6.34 -9.66
N ALA A 202 1.03 -6.52 -10.58
CA ALA A 202 0.26 -5.43 -11.17
C ALA A 202 -0.90 -5.00 -10.25
N GLY A 203 -1.49 -5.93 -9.52
CA GLY A 203 -2.58 -5.63 -8.61
C GLY A 203 -3.98 -5.85 -9.17
N ASP A 204 -4.11 -6.23 -10.44
CA ASP A 204 -5.38 -6.58 -11.08
C ASP A 204 -5.69 -8.09 -10.98
N ASN A 205 -6.98 -8.41 -11.00
CA ASN A 205 -7.45 -9.79 -10.96
C ASN A 205 -8.55 -9.98 -12.03
N ALA A 206 -8.35 -10.94 -12.93
CA ALA A 206 -9.25 -11.20 -14.05
C ALA A 206 -10.69 -11.58 -13.62
N HIS A 207 -10.86 -12.10 -12.40
CA HIS A 207 -12.14 -12.58 -11.89
C HIS A 207 -12.87 -11.57 -11.00
N TYR A 208 -12.10 -10.79 -10.24
CA TYR A 208 -12.64 -9.90 -9.20
C TYR A 208 -12.44 -8.40 -9.51
N GLY A 209 -11.81 -8.08 -10.62
CA GLY A 209 -11.47 -6.72 -11.02
C GLY A 209 -10.21 -6.21 -10.31
N THR A 210 -10.03 -4.89 -10.35
CA THR A 210 -8.85 -4.22 -9.80
C THR A 210 -9.25 -3.35 -8.61
N PRO A 211 -8.66 -3.57 -7.42
CA PRO A 211 -8.77 -2.64 -6.30
C PRO A 211 -8.41 -1.21 -6.71
N PRO A 212 -9.09 -0.19 -6.14
CA PRO A 212 -8.76 1.20 -6.40
C PRO A 212 -7.38 1.56 -5.80
N ASN A 213 -6.60 2.35 -6.54
CA ASN A 213 -5.43 3.03 -5.99
C ASN A 213 -5.88 4.33 -5.29
N ALA A 214 -5.72 4.40 -3.96
CA ALA A 214 -6.15 5.54 -3.17
C ALA A 214 -5.28 6.79 -3.33
N ALA A 215 -4.01 6.63 -3.74
CA ALA A 215 -3.08 7.73 -3.91
C ALA A 215 -3.17 8.36 -5.30
N LEU A 216 -3.40 7.54 -6.32
CA LEU A 216 -3.49 7.95 -7.73
C LEU A 216 -4.74 7.33 -8.39
N PRO A 217 -5.90 8.02 -8.33
CA PRO A 217 -7.13 7.52 -8.95
C PRO A 217 -6.95 7.17 -10.43
N GLY A 218 -7.46 5.99 -10.83
CA GLY A 218 -7.33 5.47 -12.19
C GLY A 218 -6.05 4.67 -12.45
N ALA A 219 -5.10 4.65 -11.51
CA ALA A 219 -3.90 3.82 -11.60
C ALA A 219 -4.10 2.41 -11.04
N LEU A 220 -3.19 1.50 -11.41
CA LEU A 220 -3.09 0.18 -10.81
C LEU A 220 -2.68 0.30 -9.32
N PRO A 221 -3.18 -0.58 -8.44
CA PRO A 221 -2.84 -0.53 -7.02
C PRO A 221 -1.46 -1.10 -6.72
N GLY A 222 -0.86 -1.85 -7.65
CA GLY A 222 0.30 -2.70 -7.38
C GLY A 222 -0.12 -3.99 -6.68
N GLY A 223 0.69 -5.03 -6.83
CA GLY A 223 0.34 -6.37 -6.38
C GLY A 223 1.54 -7.19 -5.93
N SER A 224 1.33 -8.42 -5.46
CA SER A 224 0.05 -9.13 -5.45
C SER A 224 -0.84 -8.84 -4.24
N SER A 225 -0.36 -8.08 -3.24
CA SER A 225 -1.15 -7.77 -2.03
C SER A 225 -2.09 -6.57 -2.21
N SER A 226 -2.71 -6.48 -3.38
CA SER A 226 -3.45 -5.30 -3.87
C SER A 226 -4.65 -4.93 -3.01
N GLY A 227 -5.50 -5.89 -2.65
CA GLY A 227 -6.65 -5.65 -1.79
C GLY A 227 -6.25 -5.18 -0.40
N ALA A 228 -5.23 -5.80 0.20
CA ALA A 228 -4.74 -5.41 1.53
C ALA A 228 -4.15 -3.98 1.51
N ALA A 229 -3.38 -3.64 0.48
CA ALA A 229 -2.84 -2.30 0.30
C ALA A 229 -3.95 -1.25 0.11
N SER A 230 -4.89 -1.50 -0.81
CA SER A 230 -6.03 -0.60 -1.04
C SER A 230 -6.89 -0.42 0.21
N ALA A 231 -7.11 -1.49 0.98
CA ALA A 231 -7.81 -1.40 2.26
C ALA A 231 -7.08 -0.47 3.24
N VAL A 232 -5.76 -0.60 3.38
CA VAL A 232 -4.95 0.25 4.27
C VAL A 232 -4.92 1.70 3.79
N ALA A 233 -4.69 1.92 2.50
CA ALA A 233 -4.60 3.27 1.91
C ALA A 233 -5.93 4.01 1.94
N LEU A 234 -7.04 3.30 1.72
CA LEU A 234 -8.39 3.82 1.91
C LEU A 234 -8.81 3.93 3.37
N GLY A 235 -7.95 3.55 4.32
CA GLY A 235 -8.22 3.61 5.76
C GLY A 235 -9.13 2.51 6.31
N GLN A 236 -9.54 1.56 5.48
CA GLN A 236 -10.55 0.54 5.80
C GLN A 236 -9.98 -0.52 6.75
N ALA A 237 -8.66 -0.63 6.81
CA ALA A 237 -7.91 -1.34 7.83
C ALA A 237 -6.68 -0.51 8.23
N ASP A 238 -6.06 -0.80 9.36
CA ASP A 238 -4.83 -0.15 9.84
C ASP A 238 -3.56 -0.87 9.39
N VAL A 239 -3.66 -2.20 9.30
CA VAL A 239 -2.55 -3.09 8.93
C VAL A 239 -2.98 -4.01 7.80
N GLY A 240 -2.16 -4.13 6.76
CA GLY A 240 -2.30 -5.14 5.72
C GLY A 240 -1.34 -6.29 5.99
N LEU A 241 -1.85 -7.48 6.30
CA LEU A 241 -1.03 -8.70 6.37
C LEU A 241 -0.85 -9.24 4.95
N ALA A 242 0.40 -9.34 4.51
CA ALA A 242 0.74 -9.51 3.11
C ALA A 242 1.92 -10.46 2.91
N THR A 243 2.18 -10.83 1.65
CA THR A 243 3.34 -11.63 1.25
C THR A 243 4.17 -10.91 0.19
N ASP A 244 5.48 -11.13 0.19
CA ASP A 244 6.42 -10.61 -0.81
C ASP A 244 7.31 -11.75 -1.33
N THR A 245 7.13 -12.12 -2.60
CA THR A 245 7.99 -13.08 -3.32
C THR A 245 8.98 -12.32 -4.17
N ALA A 246 8.48 -11.51 -5.11
CA ALA A 246 9.29 -10.67 -5.98
C ALA A 246 9.20 -9.18 -5.65
N GLY A 247 8.10 -8.73 -5.03
CA GLY A 247 7.86 -7.33 -4.65
C GLY A 247 6.48 -7.06 -4.07
N SER A 248 5.76 -8.11 -3.66
CA SER A 248 4.32 -8.06 -3.44
C SER A 248 3.85 -7.31 -2.19
N ILE A 249 4.78 -6.81 -1.37
CA ILE A 249 4.53 -5.81 -0.33
C ILE A 249 5.05 -4.45 -0.81
N ARG A 250 6.28 -4.42 -1.32
CA ARG A 250 6.99 -3.17 -1.65
C ARG A 250 6.35 -2.41 -2.82
N VAL A 251 5.91 -3.10 -3.86
CA VAL A 251 5.29 -2.50 -5.05
C VAL A 251 3.96 -1.79 -4.72
N PRO A 252 2.96 -2.47 -4.10
CA PRO A 252 1.75 -1.76 -3.72
C PRO A 252 2.00 -0.68 -2.66
N ALA A 253 3.01 -0.83 -1.79
CA ALA A 253 3.38 0.24 -0.86
C ALA A 253 3.85 1.50 -1.59
N SER A 254 4.77 1.35 -2.54
CA SER A 254 5.27 2.42 -3.41
C SER A 254 4.15 3.12 -4.16
N TYR A 255 3.28 2.35 -4.83
CA TYR A 255 2.22 2.87 -5.69
C TYR A 255 1.07 3.55 -4.94
N GLN A 256 0.86 3.21 -3.67
CA GLN A 256 -0.23 3.77 -2.87
C GLN A 256 0.23 4.71 -1.75
N GLY A 257 1.52 5.01 -1.69
CA GLY A 257 2.05 5.92 -0.68
C GLY A 257 1.99 5.34 0.74
N LEU A 258 2.28 4.05 0.89
CA LEU A 258 2.27 3.34 2.18
C LEU A 258 3.69 2.98 2.62
N TRP A 259 3.80 2.57 3.88
CA TRP A 259 4.94 1.85 4.40
C TRP A 259 4.74 0.35 4.16
N GLY A 260 5.75 -0.34 3.64
CA GLY A 260 5.67 -1.78 3.37
C GLY A 260 6.95 -2.51 3.74
N LEU A 261 6.91 -3.38 4.75
CA LEU A 261 8.03 -4.20 5.19
C LEU A 261 7.95 -5.61 4.62
N ARG A 262 8.90 -5.96 3.77
CA ARG A 262 9.30 -7.34 3.48
C ARG A 262 10.27 -7.79 4.58
N THR A 263 9.97 -8.89 5.26
CA THR A 263 10.84 -9.39 6.32
C THR A 263 12.02 -10.21 5.78
N THR A 264 13.01 -10.44 6.63
CA THR A 264 14.05 -11.43 6.43
C THR A 264 13.43 -12.77 6.07
N HIS A 265 13.97 -13.44 5.05
CA HIS A 265 13.43 -14.72 4.60
C HIS A 265 13.51 -15.78 5.70
N GLY A 266 12.39 -16.45 5.95
CA GLY A 266 12.26 -17.46 7.00
C GLY A 266 12.06 -16.90 8.41
N LEU A 267 12.11 -15.57 8.63
CA LEU A 267 11.92 -14.98 9.95
C LEU A 267 10.48 -15.15 10.44
N VAL A 268 9.50 -14.74 9.63
CA VAL A 268 8.08 -14.94 9.93
C VAL A 268 7.62 -16.29 9.36
N PRO A 269 6.97 -17.15 10.16
CA PRO A 269 6.47 -18.45 9.72
C PRO A 269 5.47 -18.33 8.57
N ARG A 270 5.55 -19.26 7.62
CA ARG A 270 4.71 -19.33 6.41
C ARG A 270 3.71 -20.47 6.46
N GLN A 271 3.62 -21.15 7.59
CA GLN A 271 2.66 -22.21 7.87
C GLN A 271 1.25 -21.62 7.75
N GLY A 272 0.38 -22.30 7.00
CA GLY A 272 -0.95 -21.78 6.69
C GLY A 272 -0.95 -20.64 5.67
N VAL A 273 0.14 -20.40 4.94
CA VAL A 273 0.16 -19.49 3.77
C VAL A 273 0.20 -20.32 2.50
N LEU A 274 -0.71 -20.07 1.56
CA LEU A 274 -0.66 -20.70 0.24
C LEU A 274 0.61 -20.23 -0.51
N PRO A 275 1.57 -21.13 -0.82
CA PRO A 275 2.86 -20.71 -1.33
C PRO A 275 2.81 -20.38 -2.83
N LEU A 276 3.65 -19.44 -3.24
CA LEU A 276 4.02 -19.22 -4.64
C LEU A 276 5.38 -19.84 -4.93
N ALA A 277 6.41 -19.39 -4.22
CA ALA A 277 7.77 -19.89 -4.33
C ALA A 277 8.48 -19.80 -2.97
N GLN A 278 8.48 -20.91 -2.24
CA GLN A 278 9.00 -21.05 -0.88
C GLN A 278 10.46 -20.63 -0.75
N SER A 279 11.28 -20.67 -1.81
CA SER A 279 12.65 -20.14 -1.76
C SER A 279 12.71 -18.62 -1.58
N PHE A 280 11.62 -17.90 -1.85
CA PHE A 280 11.60 -16.43 -1.87
C PHE A 280 10.42 -15.80 -1.12
N ASP A 281 9.36 -16.56 -0.86
CA ASP A 281 8.16 -16.09 -0.17
C ASP A 281 8.50 -15.60 1.24
N THR A 282 8.04 -14.40 1.58
CA THR A 282 8.13 -13.81 2.91
C THR A 282 6.78 -13.25 3.32
N VAL A 283 6.53 -13.16 4.62
CA VAL A 283 5.37 -12.48 5.20
C VAL A 283 5.81 -11.11 5.68
N GLY A 284 4.92 -10.13 5.59
CA GLY A 284 5.17 -8.82 6.15
C GLY A 284 3.93 -7.96 6.15
N TRP A 285 4.13 -6.65 6.33
CA TRP A 285 3.03 -5.75 6.67
C TRP A 285 3.05 -4.46 5.87
N LEU A 286 1.85 -3.93 5.66
CA LEU A 286 1.57 -2.64 5.04
C LEU A 286 0.88 -1.74 6.07
N THR A 287 1.30 -0.49 6.20
CA THR A 287 0.64 0.51 7.06
C THR A 287 0.67 1.89 6.42
N ARG A 288 -0.14 2.82 6.92
CA ARG A 288 -0.11 4.22 6.46
C ARG A 288 1.08 5.00 7.01
N ASP A 289 1.59 4.60 8.18
CA ASP A 289 2.66 5.30 8.88
C ASP A 289 3.66 4.33 9.52
N GLY A 290 4.88 4.83 9.71
CA GLY A 290 5.97 4.05 10.28
C GLY A 290 5.82 3.74 11.77
N ALA A 291 5.04 4.51 12.54
CA ALA A 291 4.85 4.24 13.97
C ALA A 291 3.94 3.02 14.19
N THR A 292 2.87 2.90 13.40
CA THR A 292 2.03 1.70 13.34
C THR A 292 2.84 0.49 12.87
N LEU A 293 3.67 0.65 11.82
CA LEU A 293 4.53 -0.44 11.35
C LEU A 293 5.55 -0.88 12.41
N GLN A 294 6.13 0.07 13.14
CA GLN A 294 7.06 -0.21 14.23
C GLN A 294 6.39 -1.06 15.31
N ARG A 295 5.18 -0.69 15.77
CA ARG A 295 4.43 -1.46 16.77
C ARG A 295 4.15 -2.90 16.30
N VAL A 296 3.77 -3.05 15.02
CA VAL A 296 3.50 -4.37 14.43
C VAL A 296 4.78 -5.21 14.36
N ALA A 297 5.88 -4.62 13.86
CA ALA A 297 7.16 -5.30 13.75
C ALA A 297 7.73 -5.67 15.13
N GLU A 298 7.68 -4.76 16.11
CA GLU A 298 8.13 -5.01 17.48
C GLU A 298 7.35 -6.17 18.10
N TRP A 299 6.03 -6.23 17.95
CA TRP A 299 5.28 -7.37 18.48
C TRP A 299 5.57 -8.65 17.70
N CYS A 300 5.32 -8.66 16.40
CA CYS A 300 5.33 -9.89 15.61
C CYS A 300 6.74 -10.48 15.38
N LEU A 301 7.79 -9.73 15.72
CA LEU A 301 9.19 -10.15 15.58
C LEU A 301 9.95 -10.16 16.92
N SER A 302 9.28 -9.96 18.07
CA SER A 302 9.88 -10.04 19.42
C SER A 302 9.52 -11.34 20.16
N TYR A 303 10.29 -11.64 21.22
CA TYR A 303 10.35 -12.97 21.83
C TYR A 303 9.12 -13.18 22.68
N ASP A 304 8.75 -12.11 23.37
CA ASP A 304 7.53 -12.02 24.15
C ASP A 304 6.29 -11.83 23.26
N GLY A 305 6.50 -11.40 22.01
CA GLY A 305 5.47 -10.94 21.10
C GLY A 305 5.12 -11.89 19.95
N SER A 306 5.89 -12.96 19.70
CA SER A 306 5.55 -13.97 18.70
C SER A 306 5.71 -15.39 19.25
N ASP A 307 4.63 -16.17 19.23
CA ASP A 307 4.70 -17.59 19.59
C ASP A 307 5.25 -18.44 18.43
N SER A 308 5.64 -17.79 17.33
CA SER A 308 5.87 -18.42 16.05
C SER A 308 7.29 -18.19 15.50
N THR A 309 8.01 -17.16 15.97
CA THR A 309 9.41 -16.93 15.61
C THR A 309 10.37 -17.64 16.56
N GLU A 310 11.10 -18.65 16.07
CA GLU A 310 12.10 -19.40 16.87
C GLU A 310 13.38 -18.59 17.17
N SER A 311 13.61 -17.49 16.44
CA SER A 311 14.79 -16.64 16.56
C SER A 311 14.36 -15.19 16.64
N VAL A 312 14.73 -14.54 17.73
CA VAL A 312 14.10 -13.30 18.13
C VAL A 312 15.15 -12.26 18.51
N TYR A 313 14.93 -11.02 18.07
CA TYR A 313 15.87 -9.90 18.21
C TYR A 313 17.26 -10.15 17.59
N GLY A 314 17.37 -10.92 16.50
CA GLY A 314 18.65 -11.04 15.78
C GLY A 314 19.16 -9.68 15.35
N GLU A 315 20.30 -9.21 15.87
CA GLU A 315 20.97 -7.92 15.60
C GLU A 315 20.08 -6.63 15.55
N SER A 316 18.78 -6.72 15.83
CA SER A 316 17.77 -5.65 15.81
C SER A 316 17.72 -4.85 17.11
N GLY A 317 18.40 -5.34 18.15
CA GLY A 317 18.59 -4.61 19.41
C GLY A 317 19.41 -3.34 19.23
N ASP A 318 20.35 -3.36 18.27
CA ASP A 318 21.16 -2.20 17.90
C ASP A 318 20.54 -1.45 16.71
N ASP A 319 20.86 -0.17 16.59
CA ASP A 319 20.49 0.61 15.41
C ASP A 319 21.41 0.31 14.23
N LEU A 320 20.81 0.28 13.03
CA LEU A 320 21.56 0.16 11.78
C LEU A 320 22.44 1.40 11.55
N PRO A 321 23.57 1.25 10.83
CA PRO A 321 24.45 2.36 10.55
C PRO A 321 23.75 3.45 9.72
N TRP A 322 24.05 4.72 10.01
CA TRP A 322 23.64 5.87 9.19
C TRP A 322 24.54 6.00 7.94
N ARG A 323 24.58 4.91 7.15
CA ARG A 323 25.39 4.75 5.94
C ARG A 323 24.56 4.08 4.86
N PHE A 324 24.37 4.78 3.74
CA PHE A 324 23.62 4.26 2.61
C PHE A 324 24.50 4.04 1.39
N LEU A 325 24.23 2.95 0.68
CA LEU A 325 24.83 2.63 -0.60
C LEU A 325 23.74 2.63 -1.69
N VAL A 326 23.96 3.35 -2.77
CA VAL A 326 23.02 3.50 -3.88
C VAL A 326 23.47 2.60 -5.04
N PRO A 327 22.72 1.54 -5.39
CA PRO A 327 23.03 0.69 -6.54
C PRO A 327 22.77 1.41 -7.87
N ASP A 328 23.80 1.54 -8.70
CA ASP A 328 23.72 2.30 -9.95
C ASP A 328 22.76 1.65 -10.95
N GLU A 329 22.79 0.33 -11.08
CA GLU A 329 21.95 -0.42 -12.02
C GLU A 329 20.46 -0.27 -11.70
N VAL A 330 20.12 -0.12 -10.40
CA VAL A 330 18.73 0.07 -9.96
C VAL A 330 18.25 1.49 -10.26
N VAL A 331 19.09 2.49 -10.04
CA VAL A 331 18.78 3.89 -10.40
C VAL A 331 18.65 4.02 -11.93
N ASP A 332 19.50 3.31 -12.67
CA ASP A 332 19.48 3.29 -14.13
C ASP A 332 18.27 2.56 -14.72
N ALA A 333 17.69 1.60 -14.00
CA ALA A 333 16.44 0.96 -14.36
C ALA A 333 15.20 1.82 -14.08
N ALA A 334 15.32 2.90 -13.29
CA ALA A 334 14.22 3.81 -13.02
C ALA A 334 13.94 4.78 -14.18
N ASP A 335 12.67 5.16 -14.33
CA ASP A 335 12.23 6.16 -15.29
C ASP A 335 12.93 7.50 -15.02
N ALA A 336 13.17 8.27 -16.07
CA ALA A 336 13.93 9.53 -15.97
C ALA A 336 13.38 10.48 -14.89
N ALA A 337 12.06 10.63 -14.79
CA ALA A 337 11.43 11.50 -13.80
C ALA A 337 11.59 10.97 -12.36
N THR A 338 11.56 9.65 -12.17
CA THR A 338 11.82 9.04 -10.86
C THR A 338 13.28 9.18 -10.46
N ARG A 339 14.19 8.97 -11.42
CA ARG A 339 15.63 9.16 -11.22
C ARG A 339 15.95 10.58 -10.78
N GLU A 340 15.42 11.58 -11.47
CA GLU A 340 15.62 13.00 -11.13
C GLU A 340 15.16 13.32 -9.69
N VAL A 341 13.97 12.86 -9.31
CA VAL A 341 13.42 13.10 -7.97
C VAL A 341 14.20 12.31 -6.90
N PHE A 342 14.68 11.11 -7.23
CA PHE A 342 15.52 10.30 -6.34
C PHE A 342 16.91 10.93 -6.15
N ASP A 343 17.58 11.36 -7.22
CA ASP A 343 18.87 12.07 -7.14
C ASP A 343 18.72 13.36 -6.32
N SER A 344 17.60 14.07 -6.49
CA SER A 344 17.25 15.23 -5.66
C SER A 344 17.04 14.88 -4.19
N LEU A 345 16.51 13.68 -3.87
CA LEU A 345 16.46 13.20 -2.49
C LEU A 345 17.86 12.91 -1.95
N VAL A 346 18.70 12.19 -2.70
CA VAL A 346 20.07 11.86 -2.29
C VAL A 346 20.90 13.13 -2.05
N ALA A 347 20.80 14.11 -2.93
CA ALA A 347 21.46 15.41 -2.78
C ALA A 347 20.97 16.16 -1.53
N ARG A 348 19.66 16.13 -1.24
CA ARG A 348 19.10 16.72 -0.01
C ARG A 348 19.61 16.03 1.25
N LEU A 349 19.68 14.70 1.25
CA LEU A 349 20.23 13.96 2.40
C LEU A 349 21.69 14.34 2.65
N ALA A 350 22.49 14.45 1.59
CA ALA A 350 23.89 14.88 1.67
C ALA A 350 24.06 16.30 2.23
N ALA A 351 23.07 17.17 2.03
CA ALA A 351 23.07 18.58 2.46
C ALA A 351 22.31 18.82 3.78
N SER A 352 21.75 17.78 4.39
CA SER A 352 20.96 17.90 5.63
C SER A 352 21.83 18.17 6.86
N ASP A 353 21.21 18.56 7.97
CA ASP A 353 21.89 18.81 9.26
C ASP A 353 22.47 17.54 9.91
N ASP A 354 22.04 16.36 9.45
CA ASP A 354 22.50 15.03 9.91
C ASP A 354 22.79 14.13 8.69
N PRO A 355 23.81 14.48 7.88
CA PRO A 355 24.03 13.83 6.60
C PRO A 355 24.53 12.39 6.79
N PRO A 356 23.90 11.38 6.16
CA PRO A 356 24.41 10.02 6.19
C PRO A 356 25.70 9.89 5.36
N ARG A 357 26.49 8.85 5.65
CA ARG A 357 27.56 8.46 4.72
C ARG A 357 26.94 7.84 3.47
N LEU A 358 27.06 8.52 2.35
CA LEU A 358 26.52 8.08 1.05
C LEU A 358 27.63 7.53 0.17
N GLY A 359 27.36 6.41 -0.51
CA GLY A 359 28.24 5.86 -1.54
C GLY A 359 27.43 5.31 -2.71
N ARG A 360 28.01 5.31 -3.91
CA ARG A 360 27.48 4.59 -5.08
C ARG A 360 28.20 3.26 -5.23
N ILE A 361 27.50 2.23 -5.68
CA ILE A 361 28.02 0.87 -5.81
C ILE A 361 27.38 0.17 -7.02
N GLU A 362 28.02 -0.92 -7.44
CA GLU A 362 27.49 -1.85 -8.42
C GLU A 362 27.01 -3.12 -7.70
N ILE A 363 25.86 -3.65 -8.10
CA ILE A 363 25.35 -4.96 -7.63
C ILE A 363 25.36 -6.03 -8.73
N GLY A 364 25.78 -5.69 -9.94
CA GLY A 364 25.77 -6.57 -11.10
C GLY A 364 24.48 -6.45 -11.91
N ASP A 365 24.47 -7.11 -13.07
CA ASP A 365 23.37 -7.03 -14.02
C ASP A 365 22.06 -7.56 -13.41
N LEU A 366 21.03 -6.72 -13.40
CA LEU A 366 19.71 -7.06 -12.84
C LEU A 366 19.04 -8.24 -13.56
N ASP A 367 19.35 -8.49 -14.83
CA ASP A 367 18.84 -9.65 -15.56
C ASP A 367 19.46 -10.97 -15.08
N GLU A 368 20.70 -10.95 -14.57
CA GLU A 368 21.34 -12.11 -13.92
C GLU A 368 20.65 -12.49 -12.60
N TYR A 369 19.93 -11.55 -11.96
CA TYR A 369 19.05 -11.86 -10.84
C TYR A 369 17.69 -12.39 -11.32
N VAL A 370 17.02 -11.65 -12.21
CA VAL A 370 15.61 -11.90 -12.56
C VAL A 370 15.42 -13.20 -13.32
N ALA A 371 16.29 -13.51 -14.29
CA ALA A 371 16.13 -14.70 -15.12
C ALA A 371 16.18 -16.01 -14.28
N PRO A 372 17.25 -16.29 -13.50
CA PRO A 372 17.28 -17.49 -12.68
C PRO A 372 16.27 -17.45 -11.52
N PHE A 373 15.97 -16.28 -10.94
CA PHE A 373 14.90 -16.14 -9.96
C PHE A 373 13.55 -16.65 -10.52
N ARG A 374 13.18 -16.22 -11.74
CA ARG A 374 11.92 -16.63 -12.37
C ARG A 374 11.89 -18.12 -12.70
N THR A 375 13.02 -18.71 -13.05
CA THR A 375 13.14 -20.16 -13.27
C THR A 375 12.85 -20.94 -11.98
N VAL A 376 13.49 -20.56 -10.87
CA VAL A 376 13.25 -21.19 -9.57
C VAL A 376 11.82 -20.95 -9.08
N GLN A 377 11.33 -19.71 -9.19
CA GLN A 377 9.96 -19.34 -8.84
C GLN A 377 8.94 -20.16 -9.64
N GLY A 378 9.14 -20.28 -10.96
CA GLY A 378 8.27 -21.06 -11.82
C GLY A 378 8.24 -22.54 -11.44
N ALA A 379 9.40 -23.15 -11.24
CA ALA A 379 9.49 -24.56 -10.80
C ALA A 379 8.71 -24.80 -9.50
N GLU A 380 8.87 -23.93 -8.50
CA GLU A 380 8.14 -24.02 -7.23
C GLU A 380 6.63 -23.77 -7.39
N ALA A 381 6.24 -22.74 -8.14
CA ALA A 381 4.84 -22.43 -8.41
C ALA A 381 4.12 -23.60 -9.10
N TRP A 382 4.79 -24.24 -10.06
CA TRP A 382 4.27 -25.42 -10.74
C TRP A 382 4.19 -26.64 -9.82
N ARG A 383 5.19 -26.88 -8.96
CA ARG A 383 5.10 -27.93 -7.93
C ARG A 383 3.93 -27.71 -6.98
N ASN A 384 3.63 -26.46 -6.63
CA ASN A 384 2.57 -26.11 -5.68
C ASN A 384 1.15 -26.32 -6.26
N ASN A 385 0.92 -25.93 -7.52
CA ASN A 385 -0.45 -25.87 -8.08
C ASN A 385 -0.63 -26.60 -9.43
N GLY A 386 0.43 -27.20 -9.99
CA GLY A 386 0.41 -27.76 -11.34
C GLY A 386 -0.52 -28.95 -11.53
N GLU A 387 -0.76 -29.76 -10.51
CA GLU A 387 -1.76 -30.84 -10.56
C GLU A 387 -3.18 -30.26 -10.66
N TRP A 388 -3.54 -29.37 -9.74
CA TRP A 388 -4.83 -28.68 -9.74
C TRP A 388 -5.08 -27.95 -11.07
N LEU A 389 -4.08 -27.29 -11.64
CA LEU A 389 -4.20 -26.62 -12.95
C LEU A 389 -4.47 -27.57 -14.11
N ARG A 390 -3.93 -28.81 -14.08
CA ARG A 390 -4.23 -29.82 -15.11
C ARG A 390 -5.67 -30.32 -15.01
N GLU A 391 -6.20 -30.45 -13.79
CA GLU A 391 -7.58 -30.85 -13.55
C GLU A 391 -8.60 -29.75 -13.88
N HIS A 392 -8.16 -28.49 -13.88
CA HIS A 392 -9.02 -27.31 -14.08
C HIS A 392 -8.55 -26.43 -15.26
N PRO A 393 -8.54 -26.96 -16.50
CA PRO A 393 -8.11 -26.19 -17.66
C PRO A 393 -8.97 -24.93 -17.84
N GLY A 394 -8.32 -23.78 -18.00
CA GLY A 394 -8.99 -22.48 -18.18
C GLY A 394 -9.50 -21.84 -16.88
N ALA A 395 -9.19 -22.40 -15.71
CA ALA A 395 -9.62 -21.82 -14.43
C ALA A 395 -8.84 -20.56 -14.02
N VAL A 396 -7.68 -20.29 -14.62
CA VAL A 396 -6.84 -19.11 -14.35
C VAL A 396 -6.94 -18.06 -15.45
N GLY A 397 -6.74 -16.80 -15.08
CA GLY A 397 -6.73 -15.68 -16.02
C GLY A 397 -5.58 -15.76 -17.03
N PRO A 398 -5.70 -15.14 -18.23
CA PRO A 398 -4.76 -15.35 -19.34
C PRO A 398 -3.29 -15.10 -18.99
N ALA A 399 -2.99 -14.01 -18.27
CA ALA A 399 -1.63 -13.67 -17.89
C ALA A 399 -1.02 -14.64 -16.87
N VAL A 400 -1.83 -15.20 -15.96
CA VAL A 400 -1.38 -16.21 -14.98
C VAL A 400 -1.27 -17.58 -15.66
N ALA A 401 -2.18 -17.91 -16.58
CA ALA A 401 -2.11 -19.11 -17.40
C ALA A 401 -0.79 -19.19 -18.17
N GLU A 402 -0.37 -18.09 -18.81
CA GLU A 402 0.89 -18.04 -19.55
C GLU A 402 2.11 -18.24 -18.64
N ARG A 403 2.10 -17.66 -17.42
CA ARG A 403 3.16 -17.87 -16.44
C ARG A 403 3.24 -19.34 -16.00
N PHE A 404 2.11 -19.98 -15.73
CA PHE A 404 2.10 -21.41 -15.38
C PHE A 404 2.47 -22.31 -16.57
N ARG A 405 2.14 -21.93 -17.81
CA ARG A 405 2.58 -22.64 -19.02
C ARG A 405 4.11 -22.64 -19.13
N LEU A 406 4.75 -21.49 -18.90
CA LEU A 406 6.20 -21.39 -18.84
C LEU A 406 6.76 -22.20 -17.67
N ALA A 407 6.16 -22.07 -16.48
CA ALA A 407 6.56 -22.79 -15.27
C ALA A 407 6.55 -24.32 -15.46
N ALA A 408 5.55 -24.86 -16.18
CA ALA A 408 5.44 -26.29 -16.48
C ALA A 408 6.58 -26.85 -17.32
N SER A 409 7.31 -26.00 -18.06
CA SER A 409 8.46 -26.38 -18.89
C SER A 409 9.80 -26.35 -18.17
N VAL A 410 9.86 -25.88 -16.91
CA VAL A 410 11.11 -25.82 -16.16
C VAL A 410 11.55 -27.22 -15.76
N SER A 411 12.73 -27.64 -16.23
CA SER A 411 13.31 -28.94 -15.87
C SER A 411 14.02 -28.88 -14.51
N PRO A 412 14.19 -30.01 -13.80
CA PRO A 412 14.97 -30.05 -12.57
C PRO A 412 16.43 -29.57 -12.75
N ALA A 413 17.02 -29.83 -13.92
CA ALA A 413 18.37 -29.35 -14.24
C ALA A 413 18.41 -27.82 -14.37
N ALA A 414 17.45 -27.23 -15.12
CA ALA A 414 17.35 -25.77 -15.25
C ALA A 414 17.09 -25.09 -13.90
N GLU A 415 16.29 -25.71 -13.02
CA GLU A 415 16.10 -25.22 -11.65
C GLU A 415 17.40 -25.26 -10.85
N ALA A 416 18.14 -26.38 -10.89
CA ALA A 416 19.41 -26.52 -10.18
C ALA A 416 20.46 -25.51 -10.67
N ASP A 417 20.59 -25.33 -11.99
CA ASP A 417 21.50 -24.35 -12.59
C ASP A 417 21.13 -22.92 -12.18
N ALA A 418 19.84 -22.60 -12.19
CA ALA A 418 19.34 -21.30 -11.75
C ALA A 418 19.64 -21.04 -10.26
N ARG A 419 19.51 -22.05 -9.39
CA ARG A 419 19.91 -21.92 -7.96
C ARG A 419 21.42 -21.69 -7.83
N GLY A 420 22.22 -22.39 -8.62
CA GLY A 420 23.68 -22.18 -8.68
C GLY A 420 24.05 -20.76 -9.09
N ALA A 421 23.37 -20.21 -10.11
CA ALA A 421 23.59 -18.84 -10.58
C ALA A 421 23.22 -17.77 -9.53
N LEU A 422 22.20 -18.01 -8.71
CA LEU A 422 21.78 -17.07 -7.66
C LEU A 422 22.69 -17.04 -6.43
N ALA A 423 23.41 -18.12 -6.15
CA ALA A 423 24.24 -18.25 -4.95
C ALA A 423 25.34 -17.16 -4.83
N PRO A 424 26.20 -16.90 -5.84
CA PRO A 424 27.22 -15.86 -5.73
C PRO A 424 26.62 -14.44 -5.63
N LEU A 425 25.51 -14.19 -6.32
CA LEU A 425 24.79 -12.91 -6.25
C LEU A 425 24.24 -12.64 -4.85
N ARG A 426 23.69 -13.68 -4.20
CA ARG A 426 23.28 -13.63 -2.79
C ARG A 426 24.45 -13.27 -1.88
N GLU A 427 25.59 -13.95 -2.00
CA GLU A 427 26.75 -13.68 -1.14
C GLU A 427 27.28 -12.25 -1.31
N SER A 428 27.33 -11.75 -2.55
CA SER A 428 27.73 -10.38 -2.85
C SER A 428 26.84 -9.35 -2.13
N LEU A 429 25.52 -9.51 -2.22
CA LEU A 429 24.57 -8.63 -1.53
C LEU A 429 24.74 -8.68 0.00
N HIS A 430 24.92 -9.86 0.59
CA HIS A 430 25.19 -9.99 2.03
C HIS A 430 26.48 -9.27 2.46
N HIS A 431 27.50 -9.27 1.61
CA HIS A 431 28.74 -8.53 1.89
C HIS A 431 28.49 -7.01 1.89
N LEU A 432 27.75 -6.51 0.90
CA LEU A 432 27.45 -5.07 0.74
C LEU A 432 26.62 -4.51 1.90
N VAL A 433 25.63 -5.27 2.40
CA VAL A 433 24.74 -4.81 3.48
C VAL A 433 25.25 -5.09 4.90
N ARG A 434 26.48 -5.59 5.03
CA ARG A 434 27.07 -5.91 6.35
C ARG A 434 27.16 -4.68 7.25
N ASP A 435 27.71 -3.58 6.70
CA ASP A 435 28.01 -2.34 7.42
C ASP A 435 27.32 -1.11 6.80
N ALA A 436 26.32 -1.34 5.95
CA ALA A 436 25.56 -0.31 5.26
C ALA A 436 24.15 -0.79 4.92
N VAL A 437 23.30 0.13 4.47
CA VAL A 437 21.94 -0.14 4.01
C VAL A 437 21.82 0.30 2.55
N LEU A 438 21.25 -0.53 1.69
CA LEU A 438 21.00 -0.09 0.31
C LEU A 438 19.86 0.94 0.29
N LEU A 439 20.00 1.98 -0.52
CA LEU A 439 19.00 3.02 -0.75
C LEU A 439 18.70 3.09 -2.24
N LEU A 440 17.46 2.78 -2.63
CA LEU A 440 17.04 2.72 -4.03
C LEU A 440 15.58 3.18 -4.21
N PRO A 441 15.15 3.62 -5.41
CA PRO A 441 13.73 3.69 -5.72
C PRO A 441 13.09 2.30 -5.62
N THR A 442 11.85 2.20 -5.14
CA THR A 442 11.16 0.91 -4.98
C THR A 442 10.65 0.37 -6.31
N ALA A 443 10.25 1.26 -7.21
CA ALA A 443 9.67 0.98 -8.51
C ALA A 443 10.26 1.95 -9.54
N PRO A 444 10.23 1.64 -10.85
CA PRO A 444 10.84 2.50 -11.86
C PRO A 444 10.11 3.84 -11.99
N GLY A 445 8.82 3.83 -11.72
CA GLY A 445 7.91 4.94 -11.99
C GLY A 445 6.71 4.96 -11.05
N PRO A 446 5.83 5.97 -11.22
CA PRO A 446 4.51 5.97 -10.60
C PRO A 446 3.68 4.76 -11.06
N ALA A 447 2.60 4.48 -10.34
CA ALA A 447 1.69 3.40 -10.70
C ALA A 447 1.14 3.60 -12.14
N PRO A 448 1.22 2.58 -13.02
CA PRO A 448 0.67 2.68 -14.38
C PRO A 448 -0.83 2.94 -14.38
N SER A 449 -1.32 3.62 -15.41
CA SER A 449 -2.76 3.74 -15.63
C SER A 449 -3.41 2.37 -15.85
N ARG A 450 -4.61 2.16 -15.31
CA ARG A 450 -5.42 0.95 -15.59
C ARG A 450 -5.78 0.81 -17.07
N THR A 451 -5.75 1.92 -17.81
CA THR A 451 -6.06 1.98 -19.24
C THR A 451 -4.81 2.11 -20.11
N ALA A 452 -3.61 1.97 -19.53
CA ALA A 452 -2.37 1.93 -20.29
C ALA A 452 -2.34 0.71 -21.22
N ASP A 453 -1.51 0.77 -22.26
CA ASP A 453 -1.33 -0.36 -23.17
C ASP A 453 -0.79 -1.58 -22.39
N PRO A 454 -1.27 -2.82 -22.66
CA PRO A 454 -0.78 -4.01 -21.98
C PRO A 454 0.74 -4.22 -22.08
N GLY A 455 1.37 -3.81 -23.19
CA GLY A 455 2.82 -3.86 -23.37
C GLY A 455 3.56 -2.86 -22.48
N GLU A 456 3.01 -1.67 -22.26
CA GLU A 456 3.55 -0.67 -21.34
C GLU A 456 3.46 -1.14 -19.87
N ILE A 457 2.32 -1.73 -19.50
CA ILE A 457 2.13 -2.35 -18.18
C ILE A 457 3.15 -3.48 -17.98
N ASP A 458 3.36 -4.33 -18.99
CA ASP A 458 4.31 -5.43 -18.89
C ASP A 458 5.77 -4.95 -18.83
N ALA A 459 6.13 -3.93 -19.60
CA ALA A 459 7.45 -3.30 -19.54
C ALA A 459 7.73 -2.71 -18.15
N THR A 460 6.78 -1.96 -17.59
CA THR A 460 6.88 -1.42 -16.23
C THR A 460 6.99 -2.55 -15.20
N ARG A 461 6.21 -3.62 -15.37
CA ARG A 461 6.26 -4.81 -14.51
C ARG A 461 7.63 -5.48 -14.56
N LEU A 462 8.23 -5.64 -15.73
CA LEU A 462 9.57 -6.23 -15.89
C LEU A 462 10.66 -5.36 -15.26
N ALA A 463 10.64 -4.05 -15.49
CA ALA A 463 11.55 -3.11 -14.84
C ALA A 463 11.40 -3.14 -13.31
N THR A 464 10.15 -3.19 -12.81
CA THR A 464 9.89 -3.32 -11.36
C THR A 464 10.46 -4.63 -10.80
N LEU A 465 10.33 -5.75 -11.50
CA LEU A 465 10.94 -7.02 -11.08
C LEU A 465 12.47 -6.93 -11.01
N ARG A 466 13.12 -6.30 -11.99
CA ARG A 466 14.58 -6.07 -11.98
C ARG A 466 15.04 -5.35 -10.71
N MET A 467 14.30 -4.32 -10.29
CA MET A 467 14.65 -3.53 -9.11
C MET A 467 14.35 -4.25 -7.78
N THR A 468 13.34 -5.11 -7.75
CA THR A 468 12.82 -5.70 -6.49
C THR A 468 13.36 -7.10 -6.19
N THR A 469 13.82 -7.83 -7.21
CA THR A 469 14.34 -9.21 -7.11
C THR A 469 15.64 -9.35 -6.30
N PRO A 470 16.62 -8.41 -6.34
CA PRO A 470 17.88 -8.57 -5.59
C PRO A 470 17.68 -8.88 -4.10
N ALA A 471 16.83 -8.11 -3.41
CA ALA A 471 16.49 -8.36 -2.00
C ALA A 471 15.81 -9.71 -1.78
N ALA A 472 15.00 -10.17 -2.75
CA ALA A 472 14.35 -11.47 -2.67
C ALA A 472 15.32 -12.65 -2.83
N VAL A 473 16.25 -12.54 -3.78
CA VAL A 473 17.31 -13.53 -4.02
C VAL A 473 18.21 -13.69 -2.79
N ALA A 474 18.56 -12.56 -2.16
CA ALA A 474 19.40 -12.56 -0.97
C ALA A 474 18.64 -12.86 0.33
N GLY A 475 17.31 -12.97 0.29
CA GLY A 475 16.49 -13.21 1.49
C GLY A 475 16.57 -12.07 2.52
N LEU A 476 16.90 -10.86 2.07
CA LEU A 476 17.13 -9.70 2.93
C LEU A 476 15.82 -8.97 3.26
N PRO A 477 15.71 -8.38 4.46
CA PRO A 477 14.61 -7.50 4.81
C PRO A 477 14.69 -6.21 3.99
N ALA A 478 13.53 -5.73 3.57
CA ALA A 478 13.43 -4.55 2.73
C ALA A 478 12.17 -3.76 3.07
N ILE A 479 12.27 -2.44 3.21
CA ILE A 479 11.14 -1.56 3.53
C ILE A 479 10.97 -0.49 2.46
N SER A 480 9.77 -0.38 1.90
CA SER A 480 9.38 0.73 1.04
C SER A 480 8.70 1.83 1.86
N ILE A 481 9.11 3.08 1.67
CA ILE A 481 8.56 4.26 2.33
C ILE A 481 8.25 5.39 1.34
N PRO A 482 7.15 6.13 1.50
CA PRO A 482 6.63 7.02 0.45
C PRO A 482 7.32 8.40 0.47
N LEU A 483 8.57 8.47 0.01
CA LEU A 483 9.38 9.70 0.07
C LEU A 483 9.48 10.48 -1.24
N LEU A 484 9.06 9.92 -2.38
CA LEU A 484 9.10 10.60 -3.67
C LEU A 484 7.69 10.93 -4.15
N THR A 485 7.56 12.07 -4.81
CA THR A 485 6.36 12.43 -5.59
C THR A 485 6.80 12.77 -7.01
N VAL A 486 6.29 12.02 -7.98
CA VAL A 486 6.61 12.14 -9.40
C VAL A 486 5.36 12.58 -10.14
N ARG A 487 5.50 13.42 -11.18
CA ARG A 487 4.36 13.78 -12.04
C ARG A 487 4.03 12.63 -12.99
N SER A 488 2.76 12.30 -13.10
CA SER A 488 2.22 11.34 -14.07
C SER A 488 1.06 11.96 -14.85
N PRO A 489 0.62 11.35 -15.96
CA PRO A 489 -0.60 11.75 -16.67
C PRO A 489 -1.87 11.74 -15.81
N LEU A 490 -1.90 10.93 -14.74
CA LEU A 490 -3.01 10.85 -13.80
C LEU A 490 -2.89 11.84 -12.62
N GLY A 491 -1.78 12.57 -12.51
CA GLY A 491 -1.51 13.54 -11.45
C GLY A 491 -0.19 13.29 -10.71
N ALA A 492 0.00 14.01 -9.61
CA ALA A 492 1.13 13.78 -8.70
C ALA A 492 1.00 12.41 -8.04
N ALA A 493 2.02 11.59 -8.17
CA ALA A 493 1.98 10.18 -7.83
C ALA A 493 3.12 9.82 -6.87
N PRO A 494 2.85 9.00 -5.83
CA PRO A 494 3.92 8.54 -4.96
C PRO A 494 4.81 7.54 -5.69
N VAL A 495 6.11 7.59 -5.37
CA VAL A 495 7.05 6.50 -5.61
C VAL A 495 7.80 6.26 -4.31
N GLY A 496 7.87 4.99 -3.90
CA GLY A 496 8.53 4.60 -2.67
C GLY A 496 10.05 4.64 -2.80
N VAL A 497 10.73 4.91 -1.70
CA VAL A 497 12.17 4.65 -1.52
C VAL A 497 12.30 3.36 -0.72
N CYS A 498 13.09 2.42 -1.23
CA CYS A 498 13.34 1.14 -0.59
C CYS A 498 14.67 1.16 0.14
N LEU A 499 14.65 0.74 1.41
CA LEU A 499 15.85 0.44 2.18
C LEU A 499 16.02 -1.08 2.29
N VAL A 500 17.23 -1.60 2.09
CA VAL A 500 17.54 -3.03 2.23
C VAL A 500 18.73 -3.19 3.17
N SER A 501 18.58 -3.96 4.24
CA SER A 501 19.62 -4.18 5.25
C SER A 501 20.02 -5.65 5.33
N ARG A 502 21.02 -5.96 6.17
CA ARG A 502 21.36 -7.35 6.51
C ARG A 502 20.20 -8.09 7.17
N ALA A 503 20.24 -9.42 7.07
CA ALA A 503 19.22 -10.30 7.65
C ALA A 503 19.11 -10.14 9.17
N GLY A 504 17.89 -10.25 9.69
CA GLY A 504 17.58 -10.14 11.13
C GLY A 504 17.33 -8.71 11.62
N THR A 505 17.74 -7.67 10.89
CA THR A 505 17.62 -6.27 11.36
C THR A 505 16.27 -5.62 11.05
N ASP A 506 15.22 -6.40 10.84
CA ASP A 506 13.89 -5.97 10.41
C ASP A 506 13.32 -4.82 11.26
N ILE A 507 13.38 -4.93 12.58
CA ILE A 507 12.86 -3.90 13.50
C ILE A 507 13.74 -2.64 13.43
N ALA A 508 15.07 -2.81 13.41
CA ALA A 508 16.02 -1.70 13.28
C ALA A 508 15.87 -0.97 11.93
N LEU A 509 15.50 -1.70 10.87
CA LEU A 509 15.23 -1.16 9.55
C LEU A 509 13.99 -0.25 9.57
N VAL A 510 12.93 -0.61 10.30
CA VAL A 510 11.78 0.29 10.49
C VAL A 510 12.18 1.56 11.27
N ARG A 511 13.00 1.44 12.33
CA ARG A 511 13.53 2.62 13.05
C ARG A 511 14.35 3.54 12.16
N LEU A 512 15.27 2.97 11.36
CA LEU A 512 16.10 3.70 10.41
C LEU A 512 15.25 4.43 9.36
N ALA A 513 14.25 3.74 8.80
CA ALA A 513 13.33 4.30 7.82
C ALA A 513 12.51 5.47 8.40
N ARG A 514 12.08 5.38 9.66
CA ARG A 514 11.40 6.49 10.37
C ARG A 514 12.32 7.68 10.57
N ARG A 515 13.59 7.48 10.95
CA ARG A 515 14.59 8.56 11.02
C ARG A 515 14.75 9.25 9.67
N LEU A 516 14.88 8.47 8.60
CA LEU A 516 14.99 8.99 7.24
C LEU A 516 13.76 9.81 6.83
N ALA A 517 12.55 9.30 7.09
CA ALA A 517 11.32 10.01 6.77
C ALA A 517 11.14 11.32 7.56
N ALA A 518 11.54 11.32 8.84
CA ALA A 518 11.51 12.52 9.67
C ALA A 518 12.44 13.62 9.14
N LEU A 519 13.68 13.26 8.80
CA LEU A 519 14.67 14.17 8.24
C LEU A 519 14.20 14.83 6.93
N VAL A 520 13.54 14.07 6.06
CA VAL A 520 12.99 14.58 4.79
C VAL A 520 11.76 15.46 5.02
N SER A 521 10.99 15.21 6.08
CA SER A 521 9.75 15.96 6.38
C SER A 521 10.02 17.32 7.06
N THR A 522 11.02 17.40 7.93
CA THR A 522 11.37 18.63 8.67
C THR A 522 11.84 19.76 7.74
N ASP A 523 12.53 19.43 6.66
CA ASP A 523 13.07 20.39 5.69
C ASP A 523 11.96 21.02 4.79
N LEU A 524 10.85 20.31 4.56
CA LEU A 524 9.71 20.85 3.80
C LEU A 524 8.96 21.96 4.56
N SER A 525 9.03 21.98 5.89
CA SER A 525 8.41 23.02 6.72
C SER A 525 9.20 24.33 6.78
N GLY A 526 10.47 24.32 6.33
CA GLY A 526 11.31 25.52 6.21
C GLY A 526 11.02 26.39 4.98
N ARG A 527 10.14 25.93 4.08
CA ARG A 527 9.62 26.74 2.97
C ARG A 527 8.20 27.17 3.28
N THR A 528 8.07 28.29 3.99
CA THR A 528 6.82 29.07 4.10
C THR A 528 6.24 29.31 2.69
N PRO A 529 4.90 29.27 2.49
CA PRO A 529 4.27 29.20 1.17
C PRO A 529 4.69 30.30 0.18
#